data_AF-A0A915KRH2-F1
#
_entry.id   AF-A0A915KRH2-F1
#
_cell.length_a   1.000
_cell.length_b   1.000
_cell.length_c   1.000
_cell.angle_alpha   90.00
_cell.angle_beta   90.00
_cell.angle_gamma   90.00
#
_symmetry.space_group_name_H-M   'P 1'
#
loop_
_entity.id
_entity.type
_entity.pdbx_description
1 polymer ?
#
loop_
_entity_poly.entity_id
_entity_poly.type
_entity_poly.pdbx_seq_one_letter_code
_entity_poly.pdbx_strand_id
1 'polypeptide(L)'
;MIKSDLKGISPLTQRLLAIDTYWKLEGMQENLIRDKQLCHFRTLCSIQDRMISVLHKLEEAWRLFEDITRYLGALEATLDQQEQMQPSDVYLNQKDRRMLDWHFANLEFANAATLDQLSLKNWDQDDVHEFGGFHSIVESTRKLLIIVND
;
A
#
# COMPACT_ATOMS: atom_id res chain seq x y z
N MET A 1 -28.99 -60.15 -44.74
CA MET A 1 -28.24 -61.13 -45.57
C MET A 1 -28.13 -62.49 -44.84
N ILE A 2 -29.23 -63.02 -44.29
CA ILE A 2 -29.27 -64.34 -43.59
C ILE A 2 -30.65 -64.98 -43.85
N LYS A 3 -30.99 -65.24 -45.11
CA LYS A 3 -32.21 -66.01 -45.43
C LYS A 3 -31.96 -67.19 -46.38
N SER A 4 -30.72 -67.38 -46.84
CA SER A 4 -30.39 -68.42 -47.83
C SER A 4 -30.00 -69.79 -47.25
N ASP A 5 -29.54 -69.88 -45.99
CA ASP A 5 -28.78 -71.07 -45.54
C ASP A 5 -29.50 -71.95 -44.50
N LEU A 6 -30.82 -71.86 -44.37
CA LEU A 6 -31.59 -72.66 -43.39
C LEU A 6 -32.28 -73.91 -44.00
N LYS A 7 -31.97 -74.27 -45.26
CA LYS A 7 -32.55 -75.45 -45.91
C LYS A 7 -31.91 -76.73 -45.34
N GLY A 8 -32.61 -77.41 -44.43
CA GLY A 8 -32.22 -78.70 -43.85
C GLY A 8 -32.12 -78.73 -42.33
N ILE A 9 -32.28 -77.59 -41.66
CA ILE A 9 -32.22 -77.48 -40.19
C ILE A 9 -33.61 -77.67 -39.59
N SER A 10 -33.73 -78.45 -38.52
CA SER A 10 -35.02 -78.73 -37.87
C SER A 10 -35.71 -77.42 -37.41
N PRO A 11 -37.05 -77.31 -37.48
CA PRO A 11 -37.78 -76.10 -37.09
C PRO A 11 -37.49 -75.64 -35.65
N LEU A 12 -37.21 -76.59 -34.75
CA LEU A 12 -36.82 -76.34 -33.36
C LEU A 12 -35.44 -75.65 -33.28
N THR A 13 -34.47 -76.12 -34.05
CA THR A 13 -33.12 -75.55 -34.10
C THR A 13 -33.13 -74.14 -34.69
N GLN A 14 -33.97 -73.88 -35.71
CA GLN A 14 -34.14 -72.53 -36.28
C GLN A 14 -34.73 -71.55 -35.26
N ARG A 15 -35.70 -72.00 -34.45
CA ARG A 15 -36.29 -71.19 -33.36
C ARG A 15 -35.29 -70.89 -32.25
N LEU A 16 -34.50 -71.87 -31.83
CA LEU A 16 -33.47 -71.67 -30.79
C LEU A 16 -32.41 -70.67 -31.24
N LEU A 17 -31.95 -70.77 -32.50
CA LEU A 17 -31.00 -69.79 -33.06
C LEU A 17 -31.61 -68.39 -33.13
N ALA A 18 -32.87 -68.27 -33.54
CA ALA A 18 -33.57 -66.98 -33.56
C ALA A 18 -33.65 -66.34 -32.16
N ILE A 19 -33.95 -67.13 -31.12
CA ILE A 19 -33.98 -66.68 -29.72
C ILE A 19 -32.57 -66.22 -29.28
N ASP A 20 -31.53 -67.01 -29.55
CA ASP A 20 -30.15 -66.65 -29.22
C ASP A 20 -29.71 -65.34 -29.89
N THR A 21 -30.02 -65.19 -31.19
CA THR A 21 -29.74 -63.93 -31.90
C THR A 21 -30.53 -62.74 -31.38
N TYR A 22 -31.77 -62.94 -30.91
CA TYR A 22 -32.58 -61.88 -30.30
C TYR A 22 -31.94 -61.37 -29.01
N TRP A 23 -31.64 -62.28 -28.07
CA TRP A 23 -30.99 -61.91 -26.80
C TRP A 23 -29.64 -61.25 -27.03
N LYS A 24 -28.88 -61.70 -28.03
CA LYS A 24 -27.61 -61.07 -28.41
C LYS A 24 -27.78 -59.64 -28.93
N LEU A 25 -28.80 -59.39 -29.76
CA LEU A 25 -29.09 -58.06 -30.28
C LEU A 25 -29.61 -57.12 -29.18
N GLU A 26 -30.47 -57.61 -28.29
CA GLU A 26 -30.99 -56.86 -27.14
C GLU A 26 -29.84 -56.46 -26.20
N GLY A 27 -28.95 -57.39 -25.86
CA GLY A 27 -27.74 -57.09 -25.07
C GLY A 27 -26.79 -56.10 -25.76
N MET A 28 -26.66 -56.14 -27.09
CA MET A 28 -25.89 -55.13 -27.84
C MET A 28 -26.52 -53.74 -27.78
N GLN A 29 -27.85 -53.63 -27.81
CA GLN A 29 -28.55 -52.34 -27.67
C GLN A 29 -28.41 -51.76 -26.27
N GLU A 30 -28.53 -52.58 -25.22
CA GLU A 30 -28.34 -52.14 -23.84
C GLU A 30 -26.92 -51.60 -23.59
N ASN A 31 -25.91 -52.28 -24.13
CA ASN A 31 -24.51 -51.84 -24.03
C ASN A 31 -24.30 -50.51 -24.76
N LEU A 32 -24.87 -50.33 -25.95
CA LEU A 32 -24.77 -49.07 -26.70
C LEU A 32 -25.39 -47.89 -25.93
N ILE A 33 -26.53 -48.10 -25.28
CA ILE A 33 -27.20 -47.07 -24.47
C ILE A 33 -26.31 -46.72 -23.27
N ARG A 34 -25.77 -47.73 -22.59
CA ARG A 34 -24.85 -47.56 -21.46
C ARG A 34 -23.60 -46.78 -21.85
N ASP A 35 -22.98 -47.12 -22.97
CA ASP A 35 -21.76 -46.44 -23.45
C ASP A 35 -22.03 -44.98 -23.80
N LYS A 36 -23.17 -44.68 -24.42
CA LYS A 36 -23.59 -43.28 -24.67
C LYS A 36 -23.81 -42.50 -23.38
N GLN A 37 -24.47 -43.11 -22.39
CA GLN A 37 -24.69 -42.48 -21.08
C GLN A 37 -23.36 -42.23 -20.35
N LEU A 38 -22.44 -43.20 -20.37
CA LEU A 38 -21.10 -43.05 -19.79
C LEU A 38 -20.29 -41.95 -20.49
N CYS A 39 -20.38 -41.86 -21.82
CA CYS A 39 -19.74 -40.79 -22.59
C CYS A 39 -20.28 -39.41 -22.20
N HIS A 40 -21.60 -39.29 -22.07
CA HIS A 40 -22.24 -38.05 -21.62
C HIS A 40 -21.80 -37.68 -20.19
N PHE A 41 -21.81 -38.64 -19.26
CA PHE A 41 -21.38 -38.41 -17.88
C PHE A 41 -19.92 -37.96 -17.78
N ARG A 42 -19.01 -38.58 -18.54
CA ARG A 42 -17.60 -38.14 -18.63
C ARG A 42 -17.47 -36.70 -19.13
N THR A 43 -18.29 -36.31 -20.11
CA THR A 43 -18.32 -34.94 -20.62
C THR A 43 -18.78 -33.96 -19.56
N LEU A 44 -19.83 -34.31 -18.80
CA LEU A 44 -20.32 -33.49 -17.68
C LEU A 44 -19.25 -33.32 -16.59
N CYS A 45 -18.57 -34.40 -16.19
CA CYS A 45 -17.47 -34.30 -15.23
C CYS A 45 -16.33 -33.41 -15.74
N SER A 46 -15.95 -33.54 -17.01
CA SER A 46 -14.91 -32.68 -17.60
C SER A 46 -15.30 -31.19 -17.61
N ILE A 47 -16.57 -30.88 -17.89
CA ILE A 47 -17.08 -29.51 -17.81
C ILE A 47 -17.08 -29.02 -16.36
N GLN A 48 -17.47 -29.87 -15.41
CA GLN A 48 -17.46 -29.55 -13.99
C GLN A 48 -16.04 -29.24 -13.48
N ASP A 49 -15.04 -30.04 -13.84
CA ASP A 49 -13.64 -29.82 -13.47
C ASP A 49 -13.11 -28.49 -14.02
N ARG A 50 -13.47 -28.17 -15.28
CA ARG A 50 -13.12 -26.89 -15.90
C ARG A 50 -13.79 -25.72 -15.18
N MET A 51 -15.06 -25.85 -14.80
CA MET A 51 -15.78 -24.83 -14.05
C MET A 51 -15.14 -24.58 -12.69
N ILE A 52 -14.77 -25.64 -11.95
CA ILE A 52 -14.04 -25.52 -10.68
C ILE A 52 -12.72 -24.80 -10.87
N SER A 53 -11.95 -25.15 -11.91
CA SER A 53 -10.68 -24.47 -12.20
C SER A 53 -10.86 -22.97 -12.46
N VAL A 54 -11.91 -22.58 -13.18
CA VAL A 54 -12.22 -21.17 -13.43
C VAL A 54 -12.63 -20.46 -12.13
N LEU A 55 -13.44 -21.10 -11.28
CA LEU A 55 -13.84 -20.54 -9.99
C LEU A 55 -12.64 -20.27 -9.08
N HIS A 56 -11.69 -21.21 -8.98
CA HIS A 56 -10.46 -20.99 -8.20
C HIS A 56 -9.63 -19.83 -8.76
N LYS A 57 -9.48 -19.71 -10.08
CA LYS A 57 -8.77 -18.57 -10.69
C LYS A 57 -9.44 -17.23 -10.40
N LEU A 58 -10.78 -17.20 -10.40
CA LEU A 58 -11.53 -16.00 -10.04
C LEU A 58 -11.34 -15.64 -8.55
N GLU A 59 -11.32 -16.64 -7.68
CA GLU A 59 -11.04 -16.43 -6.25
C GLU A 59 -9.62 -15.88 -6.03
N GLU A 60 -8.61 -16.43 -6.71
CA GLU A 60 -7.23 -15.93 -6.65
C GLU A 60 -7.14 -14.48 -7.17
N ALA A 61 -7.79 -14.18 -8.29
CA ALA A 61 -7.83 -12.83 -8.84
C ALA A 61 -8.53 -11.85 -7.90
N TRP A 62 -9.60 -12.28 -7.22
CA TRP A 62 -10.30 -11.47 -6.23
C TRP A 62 -9.42 -11.17 -5.01
N ARG A 63 -8.70 -12.16 -4.48
CA ARG A 63 -7.75 -11.95 -3.37
C ARG A 63 -6.65 -10.95 -3.75
N LEU A 64 -6.11 -11.07 -4.96
CA LEU A 64 -5.11 -10.12 -5.46
C LEU A 64 -5.69 -8.70 -5.56
N PHE A 65 -6.94 -8.56 -6.00
CA PHE A 65 -7.63 -7.27 -6.04
C PHE A 65 -7.81 -6.66 -4.64
N GLU A 66 -8.19 -7.47 -3.64
CA GLU A 66 -8.29 -7.03 -2.24
C GLU A 66 -6.93 -6.55 -1.70
N ASP A 67 -5.85 -7.30 -1.97
CA ASP A 67 -4.50 -6.94 -1.56
C ASP A 67 -4.04 -5.62 -2.20
N ILE A 68 -4.28 -5.45 -3.51
CA ILE A 68 -3.98 -4.19 -4.22
C ILE A 68 -4.78 -3.03 -3.63
N THR A 69 -6.07 -3.23 -3.37
CA THR A 69 -6.94 -2.19 -2.79
C THR A 69 -6.45 -1.78 -1.40
N ARG A 70 -6.03 -2.75 -0.58
CA ARG A 70 -5.44 -2.48 0.74
C ARG A 70 -4.12 -1.71 0.62
N TYR A 71 -3.27 -2.07 -0.33
CA TYR A 71 -2.01 -1.38 -0.58
C TYR A 71 -2.24 0.07 -1.02
N LEU A 72 -3.20 0.31 -1.93
CA LEU A 72 -3.59 1.65 -2.35
C LEU A 72 -4.07 2.49 -1.16
N GLY A 73 -4.93 1.96 -0.30
CA GLY A 73 -5.39 2.68 0.89
C GLY A 73 -4.26 3.00 1.87
N ALA A 74 -3.26 2.12 2.02
CA ALA A 74 -2.09 2.40 2.84
C ALA A 74 -1.18 3.49 2.23
N LEU A 75 -1.06 3.52 0.91
CA LEU A 75 -0.31 4.54 0.19
C LEU A 75 -1.00 5.91 0.31
N GLU A 76 -2.31 5.97 0.11
CA GLU A 76 -3.12 7.19 0.31
C GLU A 76 -2.95 7.74 1.73
N ALA A 77 -3.08 6.89 2.75
CA ALA A 77 -2.86 7.32 4.14
C ALA A 77 -1.44 7.86 4.39
N THR A 78 -0.43 7.30 3.72
CA THR A 78 0.96 7.78 3.82
C THR A 78 1.11 9.14 3.14
N LEU A 79 0.48 9.34 1.98
CA LEU A 79 0.48 10.62 1.27
C LEU A 79 -0.21 11.71 2.10
N ASP A 80 -1.39 11.42 2.66
CA ASP A 80 -2.10 12.35 3.54
C ASP A 80 -1.25 12.75 4.75
N GLN A 81 -0.53 11.78 5.34
CA GLN A 81 0.39 12.07 6.45
C GLN A 81 1.55 12.98 6.00
N GLN A 82 2.09 12.78 4.81
CA GLN A 82 3.16 13.62 4.28
C GLN A 82 2.69 15.03 3.95
N GLU A 83 1.48 15.19 3.40
CA GLU A 83 0.89 16.50 3.15
C GLU A 83 0.66 17.30 4.43
N GLN A 84 0.35 16.64 5.54
CA GLN A 84 0.22 17.29 6.85
C GLN A 84 1.57 17.67 7.48
N MET A 85 2.65 16.94 7.17
CA MET A 85 3.99 17.18 7.68
C MET A 85 4.81 18.12 6.79
N GLN A 86 4.16 19.01 6.04
CA GLN A 86 4.88 19.96 5.21
C GLN A 86 5.80 20.83 6.08
N PRO A 87 7.12 20.89 5.76
CA PRO A 87 8.03 21.74 6.49
C PRO A 87 7.65 23.21 6.29
N SER A 88 8.07 24.07 7.21
CA SER A 88 7.91 25.51 7.01
C SER A 88 8.67 25.94 5.75
N ASP A 89 7.96 26.56 4.80
CA ASP A 89 8.55 27.10 3.57
C ASP A 89 9.60 28.19 3.84
N VAL A 90 9.53 28.81 5.02
CA VAL A 90 10.38 29.94 5.39
C VAL A 90 11.02 29.69 6.75
N TYR A 91 12.32 29.98 6.84
CA TYR A 91 13.09 29.89 8.08
C TYR A 91 12.64 30.90 9.14
N LEU A 92 12.42 32.16 8.75
CA LEU A 92 11.87 33.22 9.60
C LEU A 92 10.77 33.94 8.84
N ASN A 93 9.55 33.97 9.38
CA ASN A 93 8.50 34.79 8.79
C ASN A 93 8.82 36.29 9.01
N GLN A 94 8.08 37.17 8.35
CA GLN A 94 8.36 38.61 8.42
C GLN A 94 8.27 39.19 9.85
N LYS A 95 7.44 38.60 10.72
CA LYS A 95 7.32 39.01 12.12
C LYS A 95 8.52 38.52 12.93
N ASP A 96 8.94 37.28 12.74
CA ASP A 96 10.11 36.72 13.41
C ASP A 96 11.37 37.47 13.00
N ARG A 97 11.49 37.83 11.71
CA ARG A 97 12.59 38.64 11.22
C ARG A 97 12.64 40.02 11.89
N ARG A 98 11.51 40.72 12.01
CA ARG A 98 11.46 42.00 12.73
C ARG A 98 11.82 41.87 14.21
N MET A 99 11.41 40.78 14.85
CA MET A 99 11.80 40.49 16.23
C MET A 99 13.31 40.25 16.35
N LEU A 100 13.90 39.50 15.41
CA LEU A 100 15.35 39.31 15.35
C LEU A 100 16.10 40.62 15.08
N ASP A 101 15.60 41.45 14.17
CA ASP A 101 16.21 42.75 13.87
C ASP A 101 16.18 43.69 15.11
N TRP A 102 15.17 43.58 15.98
CA TRP A 102 15.17 44.28 17.26
C TRP A 102 16.28 43.79 18.20
N HIS A 103 16.54 42.48 18.24
CA HIS A 103 17.66 41.93 19.01
C HIS A 103 19.01 42.41 18.48
N PHE A 104 19.17 42.52 17.16
CA PHE A 104 20.36 43.12 16.56
C PHE A 104 20.51 44.60 16.96
N ALA A 105 19.45 45.39 16.87
CA ALA A 105 19.49 46.80 17.28
C ALA A 105 19.84 46.98 18.77
N ASN A 106 19.38 46.09 19.66
CA ASN A 106 19.76 46.12 21.07
C ASN A 106 21.24 45.78 21.28
N LEU A 107 21.78 44.84 20.50
CA LEU A 107 23.18 44.48 20.57
C LEU A 107 24.07 45.63 20.07
N GLU A 108 23.66 46.29 18.97
CA GLU A 108 24.33 47.49 18.46
C GLU A 108 24.25 48.65 19.46
N PHE A 109 23.13 48.79 20.18
CA PHE A 109 22.98 49.75 21.26
C PHE A 109 23.93 49.46 22.43
N ALA A 110 24.01 48.20 22.88
CA ALA A 110 24.89 47.80 23.99
C ALA A 110 26.37 48.03 23.67
N ASN A 111 26.78 47.75 22.43
CA ASN A 111 28.17 47.88 21.98
C ASN A 111 28.49 49.29 21.42
N ALA A 112 27.49 50.16 21.29
CA ALA A 112 27.60 51.48 20.65
C ALA A 112 28.26 51.44 19.24
N ALA A 113 28.07 50.34 18.50
CA ALA A 113 28.64 50.12 17.18
C ALA A 113 27.74 49.21 16.35
N THR A 114 27.80 49.31 15.03
CA THR A 114 27.06 48.41 14.13
C THR A 114 27.70 47.02 14.10
N LEU A 115 26.91 45.98 13.85
CA LEU A 115 27.40 44.58 13.95
C LEU A 115 28.55 44.26 12.98
N ASP A 116 28.64 44.96 11.85
CA ASP A 116 29.71 44.83 10.86
C ASP A 116 31.05 45.42 11.33
N GLN A 117 31.03 46.25 12.36
CA GLN A 117 32.22 46.86 12.97
C GLN A 117 32.72 46.07 14.20
N LEU A 118 31.94 45.09 14.67
CA LEU A 118 32.32 44.27 15.81
C LEU A 118 33.25 43.13 15.40
N SER A 119 34.27 42.89 16.23
CA SER A 119 35.16 41.74 16.05
C SER A 119 34.43 40.46 16.45
N LEU A 120 34.16 39.57 15.50
CA LEU A 120 33.51 38.29 15.77
C LEU A 120 34.19 37.48 16.89
N LYS A 121 35.51 37.62 17.05
CA LYS A 121 36.28 36.87 18.06
C LYS A 121 36.32 37.54 19.44
N ASN A 122 36.29 38.87 19.49
CA ASN A 122 36.63 39.62 20.70
C ASN A 122 35.57 40.67 21.08
N TRP A 123 34.34 40.56 20.57
CA TRP A 123 33.27 41.53 20.86
C TRP A 123 32.85 41.51 22.34
N ASP A 124 33.08 40.40 23.03
CA ASP A 124 32.67 40.08 24.41
C ASP A 124 33.87 39.83 25.34
N GLN A 125 35.06 40.36 25.01
CA GLN A 125 36.30 40.07 25.74
C GLN A 125 36.29 40.53 27.21
N ASP A 126 35.45 41.49 27.55
CA ASP A 126 35.30 42.07 28.89
C ASP A 126 34.19 41.41 29.72
N ASP A 127 33.40 40.50 29.16
CA ASP A 127 32.34 39.76 29.88
C ASP A 127 32.87 39.03 31.12
N VAL A 128 34.12 38.57 31.10
CA VAL A 128 34.76 37.94 32.27
C VAL A 128 34.96 38.88 33.47
N HIS A 129 34.76 40.19 33.28
CA HIS A 129 34.87 41.22 34.30
C HIS A 129 33.52 41.85 34.66
N GLU A 130 32.39 41.25 34.26
CA GLU A 130 31.05 41.75 34.59
C GLU A 130 30.84 41.85 36.11
N PHE A 131 30.27 42.98 36.57
CA PHE A 131 29.92 43.15 37.97
C PHE A 131 28.64 42.39 38.32
N GLY A 132 28.68 41.61 39.40
CA GLY A 132 27.48 40.97 39.93
C GLY A 132 26.49 41.97 40.52
N GLY A 133 25.18 41.67 40.42
CA GLY A 133 24.09 42.48 40.96
C GLY A 133 23.12 42.95 39.89
N PHE A 134 22.07 43.69 40.29
CA PHE A 134 21.09 44.23 39.34
C PHE A 134 21.57 45.55 38.73
N HIS A 135 21.41 45.70 37.42
CA HIS A 135 21.62 46.98 36.74
C HIS A 135 20.67 48.04 37.33
N SER A 136 21.24 49.16 37.77
CA SER A 136 20.50 50.26 38.41
C SER A 136 20.63 51.53 37.60
N ILE A 137 19.58 52.35 37.57
CA ILE A 137 19.58 53.66 36.92
C ILE A 137 19.69 54.74 38.00
N VAL A 138 20.52 55.75 37.77
CA VAL A 138 20.62 56.91 38.67
C VAL A 138 19.51 57.91 38.33
N GLU A 139 18.54 58.04 39.23
CA GLU A 139 17.35 58.88 39.04
C GLU A 139 17.63 60.40 39.10
N SER A 140 18.73 60.79 39.74
CA SER A 140 19.09 62.20 39.97
C SER A 140 20.55 62.46 39.58
N THR A 141 20.82 62.80 38.32
CA THR A 141 21.62 63.97 37.85
C THR A 141 22.12 63.84 36.40
N ARG A 142 22.09 64.94 35.65
CA ARG A 142 22.93 65.19 34.46
C ARG A 142 24.23 65.91 34.86
N LYS A 143 25.05 65.32 35.72
CA LYS A 143 26.40 65.81 36.02
C LYS A 143 27.38 64.65 36.08
N LEU A 144 28.59 64.89 35.57
CA LEU A 144 29.74 63.98 35.66
C LEU A 144 30.00 63.64 37.13
N LEU A 145 29.91 62.36 37.48
CA LEU A 145 30.42 61.83 38.73
C LEU A 145 31.94 61.61 38.54
N ILE A 146 32.75 62.53 39.03
CA ILE A 146 34.21 62.37 39.05
C ILE A 146 34.56 61.74 40.40
N ILE A 147 34.97 60.47 40.39
CA ILE A 147 35.58 59.83 41.56
C ILE A 147 37.06 60.23 41.55
N VAL A 148 37.43 61.20 42.39
CA VAL A 148 38.84 61.50 42.68
C VAL A 148 39.27 60.55 43.79
N ASN A 149 40.18 59.63 43.47
CA ASN A 149 40.88 58.84 44.49
C ASN A 149 42.08 59.67 44.96
N ASP A 150 42.11 60.03 46.24
CA ASP A 150 43.33 60.53 46.92
C ASP A 150 44.39 59.41 47.03
#